data_AF-A0A2M6ZQT3-F1
#
_entry.id   AF-A0A2M6ZQT3-F1
#
_cell.length_a   1.000
_cell.length_b   1.000
_cell.length_c   1.000
_cell.angle_alpha   90.00
_cell.angle_beta   90.00
_cell.angle_gamma   90.00
#
_symmetry.space_group_name_H-M   'P 1'
#
loop_
_entity.id
_entity.type
_entity.pdbx_description
1 polymer ?
#
loop_
_entity_poly.entity_id
_entity_poly.type
_entity_poly.pdbx_seq_one_letter_code
_entity_poly.pdbx_strand_id
1 'polypeptide(L)'
;FSETEQVMIIKRIAILYLLLKDIDNVTISDVLKVSPATICRFSVMLRTNEGIVTYLNKIIRNEKMFGIFDDIFFELFNRPGRYGTNWSNAWKVKFEREKRKQTGL
;
A
#
# COMPACT_ATOMS: atom_id res chain seq x y z
N PHE A 1 9.95 -3.83 10.54
CA PHE A 1 9.47 -4.86 9.61
C PHE A 1 10.66 -5.53 8.96
N SER A 2 10.77 -6.85 9.04
CA SER A 2 11.71 -7.61 8.20
C SER A 2 11.36 -7.46 6.72
N GLU A 3 12.30 -7.67 5.80
CA GLU A 3 12.04 -7.58 4.35
C GLU A 3 10.83 -8.43 3.93
N THR A 4 10.70 -9.63 4.52
CA THR A 4 9.56 -10.54 4.31
C THR A 4 8.23 -9.95 4.77
N GLU A 5 8.20 -9.29 5.93
CA GLU A 5 7.00 -8.63 6.44
C GLU A 5 6.57 -7.45 5.56
N GLN A 6 7.54 -6.69 5.04
CA GLN A 6 7.28 -5.58 4.12
C GLN A 6 6.60 -6.09 2.84
N VAL A 7 7.14 -7.15 2.24
CA VAL A 7 6.57 -7.79 1.05
C VAL A 7 5.16 -8.30 1.33
N MET A 8 4.93 -8.94 2.49
CA MET A 8 3.59 -9.39 2.87
C MET A 8 2.57 -8.25 3.00
N ILE A 9 2.97 -7.12 3.60
CA ILE A 9 2.11 -5.94 3.75
C ILE A 9 1.78 -5.33 2.39
N ILE A 10 2.79 -5.13 1.54
CA ILE A 10 2.61 -4.56 0.20
C ILE A 10 1.66 -5.44 -0.62
N LYS A 11 1.83 -6.76 -0.59
CA LYS A 11 0.92 -7.69 -1.29
C LYS A 11 -0.52 -7.57 -0.80
N ARG A 12 -0.76 -7.42 0.51
CA ARG A 12 -2.11 -7.24 1.07
C ARG A 12 -2.74 -5.92 0.64
N ILE A 13 -1.97 -4.83 0.63
CA ILE A 13 -2.44 -3.52 0.12
C ILE A 13 -2.77 -3.62 -1.37
N ALA A 14 -1.94 -4.30 -2.15
CA ALA A 14 -2.18 -4.53 -3.57
C ALA A 14 -3.45 -5.36 -3.81
N ILE A 15 -3.68 -6.43 -3.05
CA ILE A 15 -4.92 -7.22 -3.13
C ILE A 15 -6.15 -6.33 -2.91
N LEU A 16 -6.16 -5.50 -1.86
CA LEU A 16 -7.28 -4.59 -1.57
C LEU A 16 -7.53 -3.63 -2.74
N TYR A 17 -6.47 -3.03 -3.29
CA TYR A 17 -6.58 -2.11 -4.41
C TYR A 17 -7.13 -2.77 -5.68
N LEU A 18 -6.63 -3.96 -6.03
CA LEU A 18 -7.06 -4.69 -7.22
C LEU A 18 -8.51 -5.20 -7.09
N LEU A 19 -8.91 -5.64 -5.89
CA LEU A 19 -10.30 -6.02 -5.61
C LEU A 19 -11.25 -4.83 -5.70
N LEU A 20 -10.84 -3.63 -5.25
CA LEU A 20 -11.65 -2.40 -5.41
C LEU A 20 -11.77 -1.96 -6.87
N LYS A 21 -10.80 -2.33 -7.70
CA LYS A 21 -10.86 -2.16 -9.16
C LYS A 21 -11.65 -3.26 -9.89
N ASP A 22 -12.28 -4.17 -9.16
CA ASP A 22 -13.08 -5.27 -9.69
C ASP A 22 -12.29 -6.21 -10.63
N ILE A 23 -11.01 -6.42 -10.33
CA ILE A 23 -10.17 -7.37 -11.07
C ILE A 23 -10.44 -8.79 -10.57
N ASP A 24 -10.42 -9.76 -11.49
CA ASP A 24 -10.70 -11.15 -11.17
C ASP A 24 -9.64 -11.78 -10.23
N ASN A 25 -10.11 -12.69 -9.38
CA ASN A 25 -9.27 -13.32 -8.35
C ASN A 25 -8.13 -14.18 -8.95
N VAL A 26 -8.29 -14.71 -10.16
CA VAL A 26 -7.31 -15.58 -10.80
C VAL A 26 -6.11 -14.74 -11.25
N THR A 27 -6.37 -13.62 -11.94
CA THR A 27 -5.36 -12.65 -12.35
C THR A 27 -4.62 -12.08 -11.14
N ILE A 28 -5.33 -11.72 -10.06
CA ILE A 28 -4.68 -11.23 -8.83
C ILE A 28 -3.74 -12.30 -8.25
N SER A 29 -4.18 -13.56 -8.22
CA SER A 29 -3.37 -14.66 -7.70
C SER A 29 -2.11 -14.88 -8.52
N ASP A 30 -2.22 -14.84 -9.85
CA ASP A 30 -1.09 -15.06 -10.74
C ASP A 30 -0.10 -13.90 -10.72
N VAL A 31 -0.56 -12.65 -10.71
CA VAL A 31 0.31 -11.46 -10.70
C VAL A 31 1.01 -11.29 -9.35
N LEU A 32 0.28 -11.36 -8.24
CA LEU A 32 0.85 -11.10 -6.91
C LEU A 32 1.51 -12.35 -6.28
N LYS A 33 1.35 -13.52 -6.90
CA LYS A 33 1.81 -14.83 -6.38
C LYS A 33 1.34 -15.02 -4.93
N VAL A 34 0.02 -14.88 -4.74
CA VAL A 34 -0.66 -15.06 -3.44
C VAL A 34 -1.73 -16.12 -3.57
N SER A 35 -1.98 -16.85 -2.48
CA SER A 35 -2.96 -17.94 -2.50
C SER A 35 -4.38 -17.41 -2.77
N PRO A 36 -5.21 -18.14 -3.55
CA PRO A 36 -6.61 -17.77 -3.76
C PRO A 36 -7.40 -17.63 -2.44
N ALA A 37 -7.06 -18.44 -1.44
CA ALA A 37 -7.66 -18.36 -0.11
C ALA A 37 -7.40 -17.01 0.57
N THR A 38 -6.20 -16.44 0.39
CA THR A 38 -5.88 -15.10 0.89
C THR A 38 -6.75 -14.05 0.21
N ILE A 39 -6.85 -14.08 -1.11
CA ILE A 39 -7.66 -13.12 -1.88
C ILE A 39 -9.14 -13.22 -1.47
N CYS A 40 -9.67 -14.44 -1.34
CA CYS A 40 -11.04 -14.68 -0.92
C CYS A 40 -11.33 -14.07 0.46
N ARG A 41 -10.43 -14.22 1.44
CA ARG A 41 -10.57 -13.57 2.76
C ARG A 41 -10.69 -12.05 2.65
N PHE A 42 -9.88 -11.42 1.82
CA PHE A 42 -9.95 -9.97 1.60
C PHE A 42 -11.24 -9.56 0.84
N SER A 43 -11.68 -10.36 -0.12
CA SER A 43 -12.94 -10.13 -0.84
C SER A 43 -14.14 -10.17 0.11
N VAL A 44 -14.20 -11.17 1.00
CA VAL A 44 -15.23 -11.25 2.05
C VAL A 44 -15.14 -10.04 2.98
N MET A 45 -13.94 -9.68 3.45
CA MET A 45 -13.74 -8.53 4.33
C MET A 45 -14.27 -7.22 3.72
N LEU A 46 -14.04 -7.00 2.43
CA LEU A 46 -14.56 -5.82 1.72
C LEU A 46 -16.09 -5.85 1.61
N ARG A 47 -16.68 -7.02 1.29
CA ARG A 47 -18.13 -7.17 1.19
C ARG A 47 -18.84 -6.98 2.54
N THR A 48 -18.25 -7.45 3.63
CA THR A 48 -18.85 -7.32 4.97
C THR A 48 -18.76 -5.90 5.52
N ASN A 49 -17.85 -5.06 5.02
CA ASN A 49 -17.61 -3.71 5.54
C ASN A 49 -17.85 -2.63 4.47
N GLU A 50 -19.13 -2.39 4.15
CA GLU A 50 -19.54 -1.40 3.13
C GLU A 50 -19.00 0.02 3.38
N GLY A 51 -18.88 0.41 4.66
CA GLY A 51 -18.31 1.72 5.03
C GLY A 51 -16.83 1.87 4.65
N ILE A 52 -16.05 0.80 4.77
CA ILE A 52 -14.63 0.80 4.39
C ILE A 52 -14.50 0.90 2.87
N VAL A 53 -15.33 0.15 2.12
CA VAL A 53 -15.33 0.19 0.65
C VAL A 53 -15.66 1.60 0.15
N THR A 54 -16.65 2.26 0.73
CA THR A 54 -17.05 3.62 0.34
C THR A 54 -15.93 4.63 0.57
N TYR A 55 -15.27 4.56 1.72
CA TYR A 55 -14.14 5.42 2.05
C TYR A 55 -12.94 5.18 1.12
N LEU A 56 -12.58 3.91 0.90
CA LEU A 56 -11.48 3.54 0.00
C LEU A 56 -11.76 3.95 -1.46
N ASN A 57 -12.99 3.79 -1.94
CA ASN A 57 -13.39 4.24 -3.27
C ASN A 57 -13.30 5.77 -3.41
N LYS A 58 -13.63 6.53 -2.37
CA LYS A 58 -13.47 7.99 -2.36
C LYS A 58 -11.99 8.39 -2.44
N ILE A 59 -11.11 7.64 -1.77
CA ILE A 59 -9.67 7.84 -1.84
C ILE A 59 -9.15 7.51 -3.25
N ILE A 60 -9.55 6.38 -3.82
CA ILE A 60 -9.10 5.91 -5.14
C ILE A 60 -9.51 6.85 -6.27
N ARG A 61 -10.71 7.45 -6.18
CA ARG A 61 -11.19 8.43 -7.18
C ARG A 61 -10.44 9.75 -7.17
N ASN A 62 -9.83 10.14 -6.04
CA ASN A 62 -8.94 11.29 -6.02
C ASN A 62 -7.61 10.84 -6.66
N GLU A 63 -7.29 11.34 -7.85
CA GLU A 63 -6.12 10.96 -8.70
C GLU A 63 -4.74 11.02 -8.01
N LYS A 64 -4.67 11.44 -6.74
CA LYS A 64 -3.46 11.50 -5.90
C LYS A 64 -3.06 10.18 -5.25
N MET A 65 -3.52 9.04 -5.76
CA MET A 65 -3.24 7.71 -5.18
C MET A 65 -1.75 7.44 -5.01
N PHE A 66 -0.92 7.84 -5.98
CA PHE A 66 0.53 7.65 -5.90
C PHE A 66 1.13 8.35 -4.68
N GLY A 67 0.72 9.59 -4.41
CA GLY A 67 1.19 10.36 -3.24
C GLY A 67 0.74 9.73 -1.91
N ILE A 68 -0.48 9.21 -1.86
CA ILE A 68 -1.01 8.54 -0.67
C ILE A 68 -0.24 7.25 -0.38
N PHE A 69 0.01 6.43 -1.40
CA PHE A 69 0.83 5.22 -1.25
C PHE A 69 2.25 5.55 -0.83
N ASP A 70 2.87 6.57 -1.44
CA ASP A 70 4.22 7.02 -1.07
C ASP A 70 4.27 7.48 0.40
N ASP A 71 3.24 8.19 0.89
CA ASP A 71 3.14 8.60 2.29
C ASP A 71 2.98 7.40 3.23
N ILE A 72 2.10 6.45 2.89
CA ILE A 72 1.89 5.23 3.68
C ILE A 72 3.17 4.39 3.73
N PHE A 73 3.85 4.19 2.61
CA PHE A 73 5.08 3.41 2.56
C PHE A 73 6.23 4.10 3.29
N PHE A 74 6.33 5.43 3.20
CA PHE A 74 7.29 6.18 3.99
C PHE A 74 7.06 6.01 5.49
N GLU A 75 5.82 6.20 5.96
CA GLU A 75 5.48 6.06 7.38
C GLU A 75 5.66 4.62 7.90
N LEU A 76 5.38 3.61 7.08
CA LEU A 76 5.49 2.21 7.48
C LEU A 76 6.93 1.71 7.47
N PHE A 77 7.71 2.04 6.43
CA PHE A 77 8.99 1.37 6.17
C PHE A 77 10.21 2.28 6.31
N ASN A 78 10.08 3.59 6.05
CA ASN A 78 11.23 4.50 5.91
C ASN A 78 11.24 5.65 6.92
N ARG A 79 10.34 5.64 7.92
CA ARG A 79 10.29 6.70 8.93
C ARG A 79 11.57 6.70 9.79
N PRO A 80 12.34 7.80 9.80
CA PRO A 80 13.52 7.90 10.66
C PRO A 80 13.11 7.85 12.14
N GLY A 81 13.98 7.28 12.98
CA GLY A 81 13.73 7.12 14.42
C GLY A 81 13.04 5.82 14.84
N ARG A 82 12.74 4.91 13.91
CA ARG A 82 12.30 3.55 14.24
C ARG A 82 13.49 2.60 14.41
N TYR A 83 13.39 1.72 15.41
CA TYR A 83 14.36 0.65 15.65
C TYR A 83 14.45 -0.29 14.44
N GLY A 84 15.67 -0.68 14.05
CA GLY A 84 15.92 -1.57 12.90
C GLY A 84 15.76 -0.92 11.52
N THR A 85 15.64 0.41 11.43
CA THR A 85 15.57 1.14 10.16
C THR A 85 16.95 1.59 9.73
N ASN A 86 17.30 1.47 8.44
CA ASN A 86 18.52 2.07 7.91
C ASN A 86 18.39 3.60 7.95
N TRP A 87 18.97 4.23 8.96
CA TRP A 87 18.82 5.67 9.21
C TRP A 87 19.42 6.53 8.10
N SER A 88 20.55 6.11 7.51
CA SER A 88 21.14 6.83 6.38
C SER A 88 20.18 6.87 5.19
N ASN A 89 19.58 5.72 4.85
CA ASN A 89 18.60 5.63 3.78
C ASN A 89 17.31 6.39 4.12
N ALA A 90 16.80 6.26 5.35
CA ALA A 90 15.59 6.94 5.80
C ALA A 90 15.70 8.47 5.73
N TRP A 91 16.85 9.02 6.16
CA TRP A 91 17.12 10.45 6.04
C TRP A 91 17.24 10.89 4.59
N LYS A 92 17.94 10.14 3.74
CA LYS A 92 18.04 10.42 2.30
C LYS A 92 16.66 10.47 1.65
N VAL A 93 15.82 9.46 1.87
CA VAL A 93 14.45 9.38 1.35
C VAL A 93 13.60 10.55 1.88
N LYS A 94 13.73 10.90 3.16
CA LYS A 94 13.04 12.06 3.74
C LYS A 94 13.41 13.37 3.02
N PHE A 95 14.70 13.65 2.86
CA PHE A 95 15.17 14.85 2.16
C PHE A 95 14.73 14.89 0.70
N GLU A 96 14.76 13.75 0.00
CA GLU A 96 14.26 13.66 -1.38
C GLU A 96 12.76 13.96 -1.48
N ARG A 97 11.95 13.47 -0.53
CA ARG A 97 10.51 13.79 -0.45
C ARG A 97 10.26 15.27 -0.16
N GLU A 98 11.01 15.86 0.77
CA GLU A 98 10.91 17.29 1.08
C GLU A 98 11.27 18.14 -0.14
N LYS A 99 12.32 17.76 -0.89
CA LYS A 99 12.71 18.43 -2.12
C LYS A 99 11.63 18.35 -3.19
N ARG A 100 11.04 17.16 -3.43
CA ARG A 100 9.94 16.98 -4.41
C ARG A 100 8.76 17.90 -4.10
N LYS A 101 8.36 17.96 -2.81
CA LYS A 101 7.29 18.85 -2.32
C LYS A 101 7.59 20.34 -2.51
N GLN A 102 8.86 20.75 -2.39
CA GLN A 102 9.27 22.14 -2.63
C GLN A 102 9.33 22.50 -4.13
N THR A 103 9.69 21.55 -4.99
CA THR A 103 9.78 21.75 -6.44
C THR A 103 8.45 21.66 -7.20
N GLY A 104 7.34 21.32 -6.53
CA GLY A 104 6.01 21.28 -7.15
C GLY A 104 5.79 20.12 -8.13
N LEU A 105 6.61 19.07 -8.06
CA LEU A 105 6.47 17.80 -8.80
C LEU A 105 5.85 16.73 -7.90
#